data_AF-A0A1D1W543-F1
#
_entry.id   AF-A0A1D1W543-F1
#
_cell.length_a   1.000
_cell.length_b   1.000
_cell.length_c   1.000
_cell.angle_alpha   90.00
_cell.angle_beta   90.00
_cell.angle_gamma   90.00
#
_symmetry.space_group_name_H-M   'P 1'
#
loop_
_entity.id
_entity.type
_entity.pdbx_description
1 polymer ?
#
loop_
_entity_poly.entity_id
_entity_poly.type
_entity_poly.pdbx_seq_one_letter_code
_entity_poly.pdbx_strand_id
1 'polypeptide(L)'
;MPPLRFSGEIGKKLTFLYGNVNGIRSKSEETKRWMGEKKADIVALVETWADNSTPDCLIADPEHCNLFRKDREGCKKQAGGGVAIAIKKGLQAVRMESLEVDGVEVMWIKLICLHLNVLIGVVYAPAYDTQVFSELRTSMELFPPFLRRNIFLVGDFNCPKIVWDGDTSGKSERDRDLIQLKNEFKLWQKVKGTTRKRGRSESSLDQLFVTQLGFVRNTRIVNPPSATCDHQAIETKLMLMTPNFKTKPKLVWKIDGENINVFKTALSSVNWGQVFDLMCNVDVAVTVFQDKFIAAAKSAFQLKSIGAKRLHRPSLSERAIDSLRRCGSAFKKRRRTRDQADYSSWKELEVSKRRIIQSDKHRRLYGIAKASRRNPRAVSKHVKKNTSAASIPPIPIPGHDEKYIVDAQDKAEFISQEFSKVYSACPRHCLPSTVSHGEPIRVEPPETPHCPPLHYLGDLEANPTPRLC
;
A
#
# COMPACT_ATOMS: atom_id res chain seq x y z
N MET A 1 -15.01 -20.69 -27.08
CA MET A 1 -15.53 -19.81 -25.99
C MET A 1 -16.67 -18.99 -26.57
N PRO A 2 -17.85 -18.94 -25.92
CA PRO A 2 -18.88 -17.99 -26.34
C PRO A 2 -18.41 -16.56 -26.03
N PRO A 3 -18.80 -15.56 -26.84
CA PRO A 3 -18.46 -14.17 -26.58
C PRO A 3 -19.13 -13.69 -25.28
N LEU A 4 -18.31 -13.14 -24.38
CA LEU A 4 -18.76 -12.55 -23.12
C LEU A 4 -19.77 -11.41 -23.40
N ARG A 5 -21.01 -11.56 -22.92
CA ARG A 5 -22.00 -10.48 -22.92
C ARG A 5 -21.51 -9.34 -22.03
N PHE A 6 -21.25 -8.20 -22.67
CA PHE A 6 -20.79 -6.96 -22.06
C PHE A 6 -21.92 -6.36 -21.20
N SER A 7 -21.77 -6.30 -19.87
CA SER A 7 -22.77 -5.72 -18.96
C SER A 7 -22.69 -4.18 -18.84
N GLY A 8 -21.84 -3.52 -19.64
CA GLY A 8 -21.84 -2.06 -19.75
C GLY A 8 -21.21 -1.29 -18.58
N GLU A 9 -20.67 -1.94 -17.54
CA GLU A 9 -19.92 -1.24 -16.50
C GLU A 9 -18.51 -0.87 -16.99
N ILE A 10 -18.31 0.41 -17.32
CA ILE A 10 -17.03 0.96 -17.75
C ILE A 10 -15.99 0.80 -16.62
N GLY A 11 -14.91 0.07 -16.92
CA GLY A 11 -13.78 -0.14 -16.02
C GLY A 11 -13.25 1.16 -15.41
N LYS A 12 -12.92 1.13 -14.12
CA LYS A 12 -12.41 2.28 -13.38
C LYS A 12 -11.07 2.73 -13.97
N LYS A 13 -11.03 3.93 -14.56
CA LYS A 13 -9.78 4.59 -14.97
C LYS A 13 -8.97 4.94 -13.72
N LEU A 14 -7.84 4.26 -13.52
CA LEU A 14 -6.99 4.49 -12.35
C LEU A 14 -6.01 5.62 -12.62
N THR A 15 -5.82 6.50 -11.64
CA THR A 15 -4.81 7.56 -11.72
C THR A 15 -3.49 7.05 -11.19
N PHE A 16 -2.49 6.95 -12.06
CA PHE A 16 -1.13 6.59 -11.68
C PHE A 16 -0.24 7.84 -11.63
N LEU A 17 0.52 7.98 -10.56
CA LEU A 17 1.54 9.01 -10.39
C LEU A 17 2.91 8.40 -10.16
N TYR A 18 3.93 9.06 -10.68
CA TYR A 18 5.31 8.77 -10.38
C TYR A 18 6.06 10.05 -10.00
N GLY A 19 7.03 9.96 -9.07
CA GLY A 19 7.98 11.03 -8.84
C GLY A 19 9.24 10.60 -8.08
N ASN A 20 10.39 11.13 -8.50
CA ASN A 20 11.61 11.13 -7.70
C ASN A 20 11.47 12.19 -6.58
N VAL A 21 11.49 11.73 -5.32
CA VAL A 21 11.28 12.61 -4.15
C VAL A 21 12.58 13.15 -3.56
N ASN A 22 13.74 12.58 -3.91
CA ASN A 22 15.05 13.01 -3.42
C ASN A 22 15.06 13.20 -1.88
N GLY A 23 14.57 12.18 -1.17
CA GLY A 23 14.36 12.17 0.27
C GLY A 23 12.94 12.57 0.73
N ILE A 24 12.21 11.60 1.31
CA ILE A 24 10.81 11.74 1.70
C ILE A 24 10.59 12.46 3.03
N ARG A 25 11.54 12.35 3.99
CA ARG A 25 11.32 12.80 5.38
C ARG A 25 10.96 14.28 5.50
N SER A 26 11.62 15.14 4.73
CA SER A 26 11.37 16.59 4.72
C SER A 26 10.19 17.00 3.83
N LYS A 27 9.69 16.09 2.99
CA LYS A 27 8.65 16.36 1.97
C LYS A 27 7.35 15.60 2.20
N SER A 28 7.29 14.77 3.24
CA SER A 28 6.17 13.89 3.59
C SER A 28 4.77 14.51 3.40
N GLU A 29 4.53 15.69 3.99
CA GLU A 29 3.23 16.35 3.92
C GLU A 29 2.93 16.92 2.52
N GLU A 30 3.95 17.38 1.80
CA GLU A 30 3.83 17.85 0.42
C GLU A 30 3.50 16.70 -0.52
N THR A 31 4.21 15.58 -0.39
CA THR A 31 3.96 14.36 -1.16
C THR A 31 2.56 13.83 -0.91
N LYS A 32 2.12 13.68 0.35
CA LYS A 32 0.77 13.21 0.67
C LYS A 32 -0.32 14.14 0.12
N ARG A 33 -0.11 15.46 0.20
CA ARG A 33 -1.01 16.44 -0.40
C ARG A 33 -1.06 16.29 -1.92
N TRP A 34 0.09 16.18 -2.57
CA TRP A 34 0.21 16.01 -4.02
C TRP A 34 -0.54 14.77 -4.50
N MET A 35 -0.39 13.63 -3.80
CA MET A 35 -1.14 12.40 -4.06
C MET A 35 -2.67 12.62 -3.96
N GLY A 36 -3.11 13.33 -2.92
CA GLY A 36 -4.52 13.62 -2.68
C GLY A 36 -5.15 14.60 -3.68
N GLU A 37 -4.46 15.70 -4.01
CA GLU A 37 -4.91 16.72 -4.99
C GLU A 37 -5.09 16.10 -6.38
N LYS A 38 -4.19 15.19 -6.75
CA LYS A 38 -4.23 14.44 -8.00
C LYS A 38 -5.20 13.27 -8.00
N LYS A 39 -5.84 12.98 -6.85
CA LYS A 39 -6.73 11.83 -6.66
C LYS A 39 -6.08 10.53 -7.11
N ALA A 40 -4.81 10.33 -6.74
CA ALA A 40 -4.04 9.17 -7.15
C ALA A 40 -4.65 7.87 -6.61
N ASP A 41 -4.70 6.85 -7.46
CA ASP A 41 -5.05 5.49 -7.05
C ASP A 41 -3.79 4.64 -6.84
N ILE A 42 -2.71 4.91 -7.61
CA ILE A 42 -1.40 4.26 -7.47
C ILE A 42 -0.32 5.32 -7.58
N VAL A 43 0.69 5.26 -6.70
CA VAL A 43 1.81 6.22 -6.67
C VAL A 43 3.12 5.47 -6.53
N ALA A 44 4.02 5.62 -7.50
CA ALA A 44 5.39 5.12 -7.45
C ALA A 44 6.35 6.25 -7.10
N LEU A 45 7.27 6.00 -6.16
CA LEU A 45 8.27 6.95 -5.71
C LEU A 45 9.65 6.31 -5.78
N VAL A 46 10.64 7.09 -6.20
CA VAL A 46 12.05 6.71 -6.17
C VAL A 46 12.82 7.74 -5.34
N GLU A 47 14.02 7.35 -4.92
CA GLU A 47 14.84 8.13 -4.00
C GLU A 47 14.07 8.50 -2.73
N THR A 48 13.42 7.52 -2.13
CA THR A 48 12.69 7.74 -0.87
C THR A 48 13.65 8.12 0.25
N TRP A 49 14.87 7.60 0.23
CA TRP A 49 15.87 7.69 1.30
C TRP A 49 15.27 7.27 2.65
N ALA A 50 14.33 6.34 2.59
CA ALA A 50 13.71 5.73 3.74
C ALA A 50 14.59 4.59 4.25
N ASP A 51 14.36 4.24 5.50
CA ASP A 51 15.01 3.14 6.21
C ASP A 51 14.04 2.58 7.26
N ASN A 52 14.48 1.59 8.05
CA ASN A 52 13.68 0.96 9.10
C ASN A 52 13.20 1.93 10.19
N SER A 53 13.87 3.08 10.38
CA SER A 53 13.44 4.14 11.29
C SER A 53 12.47 5.14 10.66
N THR A 54 12.22 5.05 9.35
CA THR A 54 11.23 5.86 8.63
C THR A 54 9.86 5.20 8.75
N PRO A 55 8.89 5.81 9.46
CA PRO A 55 7.55 5.26 9.54
C PRO A 55 6.81 5.36 8.20
N ASP A 56 6.06 4.33 7.84
CA ASP A 56 5.27 4.26 6.59
C ASP A 56 4.31 5.45 6.42
N CYS A 57 3.75 5.95 7.54
CA CYS A 57 2.87 7.11 7.57
C CYS A 57 3.53 8.44 7.11
N LEU A 58 4.86 8.48 7.01
CA LEU A 58 5.57 9.57 6.37
C LEU A 58 5.50 9.50 4.84
N ILE A 59 5.35 8.32 4.26
CA ILE A 59 5.32 8.12 2.81
C ILE A 59 3.89 8.18 2.29
N ALA A 60 2.98 7.41 2.90
CA ALA A 60 1.58 7.32 2.50
C ALA A 60 0.66 7.27 3.72
N ASP A 61 -0.62 7.65 3.55
CA ASP A 61 -1.59 7.55 4.64
C ASP A 61 -2.06 6.09 4.81
N PRO A 62 -1.75 5.43 5.94
CA PRO A 62 -2.11 4.04 6.18
C PRO A 62 -3.61 3.80 6.31
N GLU A 63 -4.45 4.84 6.51
CA GLU A 63 -5.91 4.69 6.45
C GLU A 63 -6.41 4.49 5.02
N HIS A 64 -5.67 4.99 4.01
CA HIS A 64 -6.14 5.11 2.63
C HIS A 64 -5.33 4.31 1.62
N CYS A 65 -4.08 3.98 1.92
CA CYS A 65 -3.19 3.24 1.04
C CYS A 65 -2.56 2.05 1.74
N ASN A 66 -2.28 1.01 0.96
CA ASN A 66 -1.30 -0.01 1.28
C ASN A 66 0.04 0.47 0.70
N LEU A 67 1.10 0.43 1.51
CA LEU A 67 2.43 0.85 1.10
C LEU A 67 3.31 -0.39 0.92
N PHE A 68 4.01 -0.46 -0.21
CA PHE A 68 5.10 -1.38 -0.46
C PHE A 68 6.37 -0.56 -0.64
N ARG A 69 7.49 -0.97 -0.06
CA ARG A 69 8.77 -0.27 -0.21
C ARG A 69 9.95 -1.24 -0.17
N LYS A 70 11.00 -0.87 -0.90
CA LYS A 70 12.33 -1.47 -0.85
C LYS A 70 13.30 -0.35 -0.49
N ASP A 71 13.73 -0.34 0.76
CA ASP A 71 14.68 0.65 1.27
C ASP A 71 16.11 0.22 0.91
N ARG A 72 17.01 1.18 0.69
CA ARG A 72 18.41 0.86 0.39
C ARG A 72 19.07 0.27 1.62
N GLU A 73 19.81 -0.82 1.45
CA GLU A 73 20.60 -1.44 2.50
C GLU A 73 22.11 -1.13 2.39
N GLY A 74 22.89 -1.42 3.44
CA GLY A 74 24.36 -1.27 3.44
C GLY A 74 24.93 0.15 3.62
N CYS A 75 26.24 0.29 3.39
CA CYS A 75 27.04 1.48 3.72
C CYS A 75 26.72 2.70 2.85
N LYS A 76 26.06 2.51 1.70
CA LYS A 76 25.66 3.58 0.78
C LYS A 76 24.27 4.18 1.11
N LYS A 77 23.66 3.82 2.25
CA LYS A 77 22.38 4.40 2.74
C LYS A 77 22.37 5.93 2.75
N GLN A 78 23.49 6.56 3.11
CA GLN A 78 23.59 8.02 3.17
C GLN A 78 23.66 8.68 1.78
N ALA A 79 23.92 7.91 0.73
CA ALA A 79 24.01 8.40 -0.66
C ALA A 79 22.65 8.39 -1.39
N GLY A 80 21.55 8.22 -0.67
CA GLY A 80 20.19 8.20 -1.22
C GLY A 80 19.74 6.82 -1.70
N GLY A 81 18.70 6.77 -2.54
CA GLY A 81 18.11 5.54 -3.08
C GLY A 81 16.77 5.12 -2.46
N GLY A 82 16.39 3.88 -2.74
CA GLY A 82 15.13 3.27 -2.27
C GLY A 82 13.92 3.62 -3.15
N VAL A 83 12.99 2.67 -3.22
CA VAL A 83 11.77 2.77 -4.04
C VAL A 83 10.53 2.40 -3.23
N ALA A 84 9.38 2.99 -3.59
CA ALA A 84 8.11 2.69 -2.94
C ALA A 84 6.94 2.77 -3.92
N ILE A 85 5.90 1.96 -3.67
CA ILE A 85 4.62 2.00 -4.37
C ILE A 85 3.52 2.07 -3.31
N ALA A 86 2.76 3.16 -3.31
CA ALA A 86 1.55 3.31 -2.52
C ALA A 86 0.32 3.03 -3.38
N ILE A 87 -0.51 2.08 -2.96
CA ILE A 87 -1.71 1.65 -3.67
C ILE A 87 -2.92 1.95 -2.80
N LYS A 88 -3.92 2.64 -3.37
CA LYS A 88 -5.17 2.95 -2.69
C LYS A 88 -5.88 1.69 -2.23
N LYS A 89 -6.32 1.67 -0.97
CA LYS A 89 -7.10 0.56 -0.41
C LYS A 89 -8.34 0.29 -1.23
N GLY A 90 -8.65 -1.00 -1.39
CA GLY A 90 -9.68 -1.52 -2.29
C GLY A 90 -9.11 -2.06 -3.59
N LEU A 91 -7.97 -1.54 -4.07
CA LEU A 91 -7.21 -2.21 -5.11
C LEU A 91 -6.45 -3.39 -4.53
N GLN A 92 -6.44 -4.48 -5.30
CA GLN A 92 -5.84 -5.75 -4.91
C GLN A 92 -4.46 -5.87 -5.53
N ALA A 93 -3.44 -6.08 -4.71
CA ALA A 93 -2.05 -6.07 -5.13
C ALA A 93 -1.21 -7.04 -4.32
N VAL A 94 -0.22 -7.66 -4.96
CA VAL A 94 0.73 -8.60 -4.37
C VAL A 94 2.14 -8.15 -4.76
N ARG A 95 3.05 -8.03 -3.78
CA ARG A 95 4.47 -7.81 -4.06
C ARG A 95 5.10 -9.11 -4.56
N MET A 96 5.84 -9.01 -5.67
CA MET A 96 6.49 -10.14 -6.31
C MET A 96 7.97 -10.14 -5.93
N GLU A 97 8.28 -10.45 -4.67
CA GLU A 97 9.65 -10.44 -4.14
C GLU A 97 10.57 -11.42 -4.87
N SER A 98 10.02 -12.52 -5.40
CA SER A 98 10.75 -13.50 -6.23
C SER A 98 11.26 -12.94 -7.56
N LEU A 99 10.80 -11.74 -7.97
CA LEU A 99 11.27 -11.06 -9.17
C LEU A 99 12.30 -9.98 -8.84
N GLU A 100 12.57 -9.71 -7.56
CA GLU A 100 13.54 -8.73 -7.14
C GLU A 100 14.93 -9.39 -7.06
N VAL A 101 15.90 -8.79 -7.73
CA VAL A 101 17.30 -9.24 -7.72
C VAL A 101 18.18 -8.18 -7.06
N ASP A 102 19.36 -8.61 -6.63
CA ASP A 102 20.38 -7.70 -6.08
C ASP A 102 21.01 -6.83 -7.18
N GLY A 103 21.66 -5.74 -6.77
CA GLY A 103 22.30 -4.78 -7.67
C GLY A 103 21.35 -3.69 -8.21
N VAL A 104 20.09 -4.03 -8.46
CA VAL A 104 19.09 -3.08 -8.96
C VAL A 104 18.02 -2.72 -7.92
N GLU A 105 17.76 -1.42 -7.75
CA GLU A 105 16.66 -0.92 -6.93
C GLU A 105 15.34 -0.98 -7.71
N VAL A 106 14.84 -2.20 -7.91
CA VAL A 106 13.55 -2.47 -8.54
C VAL A 106 12.60 -3.14 -7.54
N MET A 107 11.32 -2.78 -7.62
CA MET A 107 10.23 -3.45 -6.90
C MET A 107 9.07 -3.70 -7.85
N TRP A 108 8.54 -4.93 -7.81
CA TRP A 108 7.46 -5.38 -8.68
C TRP A 108 6.19 -5.66 -7.89
N ILE A 109 5.08 -5.09 -8.34
CA ILE A 109 3.75 -5.31 -7.79
C ILE A 109 2.86 -5.90 -8.86
N LYS A 110 2.28 -7.06 -8.59
CA LYS A 110 1.20 -7.63 -9.40
C LYS A 110 -0.13 -7.03 -8.96
N LEU A 111 -0.73 -6.22 -9.82
CA LEU A 111 -2.07 -5.65 -9.62
C LEU A 111 -3.12 -6.65 -10.13
N ILE A 112 -4.00 -7.08 -9.22
CA ILE A 112 -5.06 -8.04 -9.52
C ILE A 112 -6.26 -7.31 -10.14
N CYS A 113 -6.59 -7.70 -11.36
CA CYS A 113 -7.66 -7.12 -12.15
C CYS A 113 -8.67 -8.20 -12.57
N LEU A 114 -9.82 -7.81 -13.11
CA LEU A 114 -10.90 -8.74 -13.47
C LEU A 114 -10.55 -9.62 -14.68
N HIS A 115 -9.84 -9.07 -15.67
CA HIS A 115 -9.58 -9.76 -16.94
C HIS A 115 -8.11 -10.07 -17.19
N LEU A 116 -7.19 -9.26 -16.67
CA LEU A 116 -5.75 -9.46 -16.89
C LEU A 116 -4.95 -8.85 -15.74
N ASN A 117 -4.08 -9.63 -15.12
CA ASN A 117 -3.20 -9.09 -14.08
C ASN A 117 -2.05 -8.29 -14.73
N VAL A 118 -1.68 -7.17 -14.11
CA VAL A 118 -0.61 -6.28 -14.60
C VAL A 118 0.53 -6.27 -13.62
N LEU A 119 1.75 -6.42 -14.13
CA LEU A 119 2.97 -6.27 -13.36
C LEU A 119 3.44 -4.81 -13.43
N ILE A 120 3.37 -4.11 -12.30
CA ILE A 120 3.79 -2.73 -12.13
C ILE A 120 5.18 -2.72 -11.47
N GLY A 121 6.20 -2.29 -12.21
CA GLY A 121 7.55 -2.09 -11.72
C GLY A 121 7.84 -0.62 -11.43
N VAL A 122 8.50 -0.37 -10.30
CA VAL A 122 9.22 0.89 -10.04
C VAL A 122 10.71 0.61 -10.00
N VAL A 123 11.52 1.39 -10.70
CA VAL A 123 12.97 1.24 -10.71
C VAL A 123 13.68 2.57 -10.43
N TYR A 124 14.72 2.51 -9.62
CA TYR A 124 15.76 3.55 -9.57
C TYR A 124 17.07 2.92 -10.07
N ALA A 125 17.57 3.42 -11.19
CA ALA A 125 18.83 2.98 -11.77
C ALA A 125 19.91 4.04 -11.52
N PRO A 126 20.81 3.88 -10.53
CA PRO A 126 21.82 4.88 -10.24
C PRO A 126 22.74 5.13 -11.45
N ALA A 127 23.11 6.40 -11.70
CA ALA A 127 23.92 6.77 -12.86
C ALA A 127 25.33 6.18 -12.88
N TYR A 128 25.89 5.87 -11.70
CA TYR A 128 27.25 5.33 -11.56
C TYR A 128 27.32 3.81 -11.82
N ASP A 129 26.18 3.13 -11.87
CA ASP A 129 26.13 1.67 -11.90
C ASP A 129 26.01 1.16 -13.33
N THR A 130 27.09 0.64 -13.90
CA THR A 130 27.08 0.18 -15.29
C THR A 130 26.34 -1.14 -15.51
N GLN A 131 26.11 -1.94 -14.47
CA GLN A 131 25.49 -3.28 -14.57
C GLN A 131 23.98 -3.27 -14.33
N VAL A 132 23.43 -2.17 -13.85
CA VAL A 132 22.02 -2.03 -13.45
C VAL A 132 20.99 -2.52 -14.48
N PHE A 133 21.25 -2.38 -15.78
CA PHE A 133 20.32 -2.86 -16.82
C PHE A 133 20.47 -4.35 -17.13
N SER A 134 21.64 -4.94 -16.89
CA SER A 134 21.80 -6.40 -16.89
C SER A 134 21.04 -7.03 -15.73
N GLU A 135 21.10 -6.42 -14.55
CA GLU A 135 20.36 -6.90 -13.37
C GLU A 135 18.85 -6.71 -13.54
N LEU A 136 18.42 -5.57 -14.10
CA LEU A 136 17.03 -5.37 -14.49
C LEU A 136 16.57 -6.42 -15.53
N ARG A 137 17.42 -6.79 -16.49
CA ARG A 137 17.15 -7.87 -17.44
C ARG A 137 16.95 -9.20 -16.71
N THR A 138 17.87 -9.60 -15.83
CA THR A 138 17.76 -10.82 -15.02
C THR A 138 16.44 -10.86 -14.25
N SER A 139 16.07 -9.74 -13.60
CA SER A 139 14.78 -9.60 -12.91
C SER A 139 13.58 -9.82 -13.83
N MET A 140 13.62 -9.28 -15.05
CA MET A 140 12.53 -9.38 -16.02
C MET A 140 12.45 -10.75 -16.70
N GLU A 141 13.55 -11.49 -16.82
CA GLU A 141 13.56 -12.86 -17.37
C GLU A 141 12.81 -13.86 -16.47
N LEU A 142 12.82 -13.60 -15.15
CA LEU A 142 12.06 -14.37 -14.14
C LEU A 142 10.54 -14.20 -14.25
N PHE A 143 10.05 -13.31 -15.11
CA PHE A 143 8.61 -13.07 -15.23
C PHE A 143 7.87 -14.33 -15.68
N PRO A 144 6.80 -14.72 -14.98
CA PRO A 144 5.93 -15.79 -15.43
C PRO A 144 5.40 -15.51 -16.84
N PRO A 145 5.28 -16.52 -17.71
CA PRO A 145 4.87 -16.33 -19.12
C PRO A 145 3.60 -15.49 -19.30
N PHE A 146 2.61 -15.67 -18.43
CA PHE A 146 1.33 -14.94 -18.48
C PHE A 146 1.44 -13.43 -18.13
N LEU A 147 2.52 -13.01 -17.44
CA LEU A 147 2.76 -11.59 -17.10
C LEU A 147 3.73 -10.90 -18.05
N ARG A 148 4.51 -11.63 -18.86
CA ARG A 148 5.53 -11.06 -19.77
C ARG A 148 4.97 -10.05 -20.77
N ARG A 149 3.67 -10.10 -21.07
CA ARG A 149 2.99 -9.15 -21.96
C ARG A 149 2.14 -8.11 -21.22
N ASN A 150 2.16 -8.09 -19.89
CA ASN A 150 1.34 -7.22 -19.06
C ASN A 150 2.21 -6.35 -18.14
N ILE A 151 3.23 -5.68 -18.70
CA ILE A 151 4.22 -4.92 -17.93
C ILE A 151 3.91 -3.42 -18.01
N PHE A 152 3.98 -2.76 -16.87
CA PHE A 152 4.06 -1.32 -16.70
C PHE A 152 5.32 -1.04 -15.86
N LEU A 153 6.32 -0.39 -16.42
CA LEU A 153 7.59 -0.11 -15.75
C LEU A 153 7.84 1.40 -15.76
N VAL A 154 8.05 1.99 -14.59
CA VAL A 154 8.33 3.42 -14.43
C VAL A 154 9.52 3.63 -13.52
N GLY A 155 10.28 4.69 -13.73
CA GLY A 155 11.46 4.91 -12.90
C GLY A 155 12.36 6.02 -13.37
N ASP A 156 13.41 6.24 -12.60
CA ASP A 156 14.54 7.08 -12.97
C ASP A 156 15.64 6.17 -13.51
N PHE A 157 15.87 6.26 -14.83
CA PHE A 157 16.81 5.40 -15.53
C PHE A 157 18.23 6.00 -15.59
N ASN A 158 18.36 7.30 -15.27
CA ASN A 158 19.62 8.05 -15.41
C ASN A 158 20.30 7.90 -16.80
N CYS A 159 19.51 7.92 -17.88
CA CYS A 159 19.99 7.88 -19.27
C CYS A 159 19.73 9.21 -20.01
N PRO A 160 20.43 10.31 -19.68
CA PRO A 160 20.15 11.65 -20.23
C PRO A 160 20.40 11.79 -21.72
N LYS A 161 21.20 10.89 -22.32
CA LYS A 161 21.70 11.01 -23.69
C LYS A 161 20.82 10.28 -24.71
N ILE A 162 19.85 9.49 -24.26
CA ILE A 162 18.90 8.82 -25.15
C ILE A 162 17.95 9.85 -25.73
N VAL A 163 17.81 9.82 -27.05
CA VAL A 163 16.78 10.56 -27.77
C VAL A 163 15.65 9.59 -28.09
N TRP A 164 14.45 9.86 -27.56
CA TRP A 164 13.28 8.97 -27.64
C TRP A 164 12.35 9.28 -28.84
N ASP A 165 12.84 10.03 -29.84
CA ASP A 165 12.17 10.24 -31.12
C ASP A 165 12.80 9.37 -32.22
N GLY A 166 12.01 8.99 -33.22
CA GLY A 166 12.47 8.21 -34.37
C GLY A 166 13.26 6.94 -34.00
N ASP A 167 14.40 6.73 -34.66
CA ASP A 167 15.35 5.66 -34.38
C ASP A 167 16.14 5.99 -33.10
N THR A 168 15.69 5.40 -31.99
CA THR A 168 16.31 5.59 -30.67
C THR A 168 17.78 5.13 -30.72
N SER A 169 18.71 6.06 -30.61
CA SER A 169 20.16 5.79 -30.59
C SER A 169 20.77 6.08 -29.22
N GLY A 170 21.59 5.14 -28.72
CA GLY A 170 22.30 5.26 -27.46
C GLY A 170 23.73 5.77 -27.66
N LYS A 171 24.14 6.81 -26.92
CA LYS A 171 25.49 7.38 -27.03
C LYS A 171 26.50 6.73 -26.10
N SER A 172 26.03 6.09 -25.03
CA SER A 172 26.85 5.31 -24.09
C SER A 172 26.44 3.83 -24.11
N GLU A 173 27.30 2.97 -23.58
CA GLU A 173 27.00 1.54 -23.38
C GLU A 173 25.72 1.35 -22.55
N ARG A 174 25.63 2.05 -21.41
CA ARG A 174 24.43 2.12 -20.59
C ARG A 174 23.16 2.47 -21.38
N ASP A 175 23.23 3.47 -22.26
CA ASP A 175 22.08 3.87 -23.08
C ASP A 175 21.69 2.75 -24.05
N ARG A 176 22.67 2.09 -24.67
CA ARG A 176 22.45 0.95 -25.57
C ARG A 176 21.83 -0.23 -24.83
N ASP A 177 22.26 -0.52 -23.62
CA ASP A 177 21.71 -1.60 -22.79
C ASP A 177 20.23 -1.39 -22.49
N LEU A 178 19.83 -0.16 -22.11
CA LEU A 178 18.43 0.17 -21.89
C LEU A 178 17.60 0.06 -23.18
N ILE A 179 18.14 0.49 -24.31
CA ILE A 179 17.47 0.37 -25.62
C ILE A 179 17.31 -1.10 -26.01
N GLN A 180 18.33 -1.93 -25.77
CA GLN A 180 18.30 -3.36 -26.03
C GLN A 180 17.25 -4.04 -25.14
N LEU A 181 17.27 -3.78 -23.82
CA LEU A 181 16.27 -4.29 -22.88
C LEU A 181 14.85 -3.89 -23.30
N LYS A 182 14.65 -2.61 -23.69
CA LYS A 182 13.36 -2.14 -24.23
C LYS A 182 12.91 -3.00 -25.41
N ASN A 183 13.82 -3.31 -26.34
CA ASN A 183 13.48 -4.07 -27.56
C ASN A 183 13.23 -5.55 -27.26
N GLU A 184 14.06 -6.19 -26.43
CA GLU A 184 13.93 -7.58 -25.97
C GLU A 184 12.56 -7.84 -25.32
N PHE A 185 12.14 -6.94 -24.42
CA PHE A 185 10.85 -7.04 -23.72
C PHE A 185 9.70 -6.34 -24.44
N LYS A 186 9.90 -5.88 -25.69
CA LYS A 186 8.88 -5.23 -26.53
C LYS A 186 8.16 -4.07 -25.82
N LEU A 187 8.94 -3.25 -25.13
CA LEU A 187 8.47 -2.13 -24.34
C LEU A 187 8.27 -0.87 -25.19
N TRP A 188 7.13 -0.22 -25.00
CA TRP A 188 6.82 1.07 -25.58
C TRP A 188 7.11 2.19 -24.59
N GLN A 189 7.98 3.12 -24.98
CA GLN A 189 8.27 4.33 -24.21
C GLN A 189 7.11 5.34 -24.37
N LYS A 190 6.72 6.01 -23.27
CA LYS A 190 5.52 6.88 -23.24
C LYS A 190 5.76 8.33 -22.85
N VAL A 191 6.90 8.68 -22.29
CA VAL A 191 7.17 10.03 -21.77
C VAL A 191 7.69 10.92 -22.89
N LYS A 192 7.12 12.12 -23.04
CA LYS A 192 7.65 13.12 -23.99
C LYS A 192 8.00 14.40 -23.24
N GLY A 193 9.25 14.83 -23.33
CA GLY A 193 9.76 16.07 -22.76
C GLY A 193 10.69 15.91 -21.57
N THR A 194 11.08 17.06 -21.00
CA THR A 194 12.03 17.19 -19.89
C THR A 194 11.46 16.72 -18.56
N THR A 195 12.07 15.69 -17.96
CA THR A 195 11.70 15.18 -16.63
C THR A 195 12.65 15.62 -15.53
N ARG A 196 13.82 16.19 -15.83
CA ARG A 196 14.69 16.83 -14.82
C ARG A 196 15.13 18.21 -15.26
N LYS A 197 15.08 19.18 -14.34
CA LYS A 197 15.51 20.58 -14.56
C LYS A 197 16.41 21.05 -13.43
N ARG A 198 17.68 21.31 -13.73
CA ARG A 198 18.67 21.83 -12.77
C ARG A 198 19.34 23.08 -13.34
N GLY A 199 18.91 24.25 -12.88
CA GLY A 199 19.39 25.53 -13.44
C GLY A 199 19.00 25.65 -14.91
N ARG A 200 20.01 25.74 -15.80
CA ARG A 200 19.84 25.76 -17.26
C ARG A 200 19.85 24.37 -17.91
N SER A 201 20.24 23.33 -17.17
CA SER A 201 20.31 21.96 -17.68
C SER A 201 18.95 21.27 -17.62
N GLU A 202 18.57 20.65 -18.73
CA GLU A 202 17.32 19.92 -18.91
C GLU A 202 17.63 18.51 -19.45
N SER A 203 17.03 17.48 -18.89
CA SER A 203 17.18 16.10 -19.36
C SER A 203 15.90 15.28 -19.17
N SER A 204 15.80 14.15 -19.88
CA SER A 204 14.70 13.18 -19.75
C SER A 204 15.23 11.90 -19.10
N LEU A 205 15.25 11.87 -17.77
CA LEU A 205 15.77 10.72 -16.99
C LEU A 205 14.67 9.75 -16.59
N ASP A 206 13.53 10.32 -16.17
CA ASP A 206 12.39 9.53 -15.74
C ASP A 206 11.58 9.03 -16.93
N GLN A 207 11.42 7.71 -17.05
CA GLN A 207 10.75 7.08 -18.17
C GLN A 207 9.58 6.20 -17.72
N LEU A 208 8.62 6.01 -18.63
CA LEU A 208 7.50 5.09 -18.49
C LEU A 208 7.48 4.16 -19.71
N PHE A 209 7.59 2.87 -19.45
CA PHE A 209 7.56 1.79 -20.42
C PHE A 209 6.34 0.90 -20.20
N VAL A 210 5.70 0.45 -21.28
CA VAL A 210 4.56 -0.48 -21.23
C VAL A 210 4.66 -1.51 -22.35
N THR A 211 4.26 -2.76 -22.11
CA THR A 211 4.16 -3.76 -23.20
C THR A 211 2.96 -3.52 -24.11
N GLN A 212 1.89 -2.94 -23.57
CA GLN A 212 0.66 -2.66 -24.32
C GLN A 212 0.32 -1.17 -24.24
N LEU A 213 0.23 -0.53 -25.41
CA LEU A 213 -0.16 0.88 -25.51
C LEU A 213 -1.56 1.14 -24.93
N GLY A 214 -2.44 0.12 -24.95
CA GLY A 214 -3.79 0.18 -24.39
C GLY A 214 -3.84 0.40 -22.88
N PHE A 215 -2.78 0.05 -22.14
CA PHE A 215 -2.76 0.20 -20.68
C PHE A 215 -2.79 1.64 -20.22
N VAL A 216 -2.30 2.58 -21.03
CA VAL A 216 -2.05 3.95 -20.58
C VAL A 216 -2.66 4.99 -21.52
N ARG A 217 -3.28 6.00 -20.91
CA ARG A 217 -3.81 7.18 -21.61
C ARG A 217 -3.35 8.45 -20.91
N ASN A 218 -3.21 9.53 -21.68
CA ASN A 218 -2.93 10.87 -21.17
C ASN A 218 -1.66 10.94 -20.28
N THR A 219 -0.62 10.19 -20.64
CA THR A 219 0.70 10.29 -20.01
C THR A 219 1.25 11.70 -20.23
N ARG A 220 1.54 12.39 -19.13
CA ARG A 220 2.04 13.77 -19.16
C ARG A 220 2.99 14.04 -18.00
N ILE A 221 3.89 14.98 -18.23
CA ILE A 221 4.77 15.52 -17.21
C ILE A 221 3.98 16.53 -16.38
N VAL A 222 4.07 16.42 -15.05
CA VAL A 222 3.36 17.27 -14.09
C VAL A 222 4.33 17.83 -13.05
N ASN A 223 3.87 18.81 -12.28
CA ASN A 223 4.68 19.35 -11.20
C ASN A 223 5.06 18.26 -10.18
N PRO A 224 6.29 18.32 -9.65
CA PRO A 224 6.77 17.37 -8.67
C PRO A 224 6.00 17.39 -7.35
N PRO A 225 6.19 16.36 -6.51
CA PRO A 225 5.58 16.28 -5.18
C PRO A 225 5.99 17.43 -4.24
N SER A 226 7.21 17.98 -4.40
CA SER A 226 7.67 19.17 -3.68
C SER A 226 8.37 20.11 -4.65
N ALA A 227 8.28 21.42 -4.40
CA ALA A 227 8.98 22.43 -5.18
C ALA A 227 10.52 22.34 -5.08
N THR A 228 11.04 21.59 -4.11
CA THR A 228 12.48 21.36 -3.92
C THR A 228 13.05 20.23 -4.75
N CYS A 229 12.21 19.43 -5.40
CA CYS A 229 12.64 18.41 -6.34
C CYS A 229 13.05 19.06 -7.67
N ASP A 230 14.23 18.69 -8.17
CA ASP A 230 14.72 19.03 -9.51
C ASP A 230 14.11 18.13 -10.60
N HIS A 231 13.61 16.95 -10.22
CA HIS A 231 12.79 16.09 -11.08
C HIS A 231 11.35 16.61 -11.20
N GLN A 232 10.72 16.34 -12.33
CA GLN A 232 9.30 16.48 -12.58
C GLN A 232 8.62 15.14 -12.32
N ALA A 233 7.32 15.18 -12.05
CA ALA A 233 6.55 13.97 -11.88
C ALA A 233 5.90 13.53 -13.21
N ILE A 234 5.49 12.27 -13.28
CA ILE A 234 4.73 11.72 -14.39
C ILE A 234 3.33 11.37 -13.89
N GLU A 235 2.31 11.76 -14.65
CA GLU A 235 0.92 11.35 -14.42
C GLU A 235 0.39 10.62 -15.66
N THR A 236 -0.24 9.46 -15.46
CA THR A 236 -0.91 8.72 -16.52
C THR A 236 -2.21 8.09 -16.03
N LYS A 237 -3.11 7.73 -16.95
CA LYS A 237 -4.35 7.00 -16.65
C LYS A 237 -4.15 5.54 -17.05
N LEU A 238 -4.25 4.66 -16.07
CA LEU A 238 -4.25 3.22 -16.27
C LEU A 238 -5.65 2.74 -16.64
N MET A 239 -5.75 2.06 -17.78
CA MET A 239 -6.98 1.56 -18.37
C MET A 239 -7.16 0.09 -18.02
N LEU A 240 -7.62 -0.19 -16.80
CA LEU A 240 -7.76 -1.54 -16.26
C LEU A 240 -9.15 -1.71 -15.62
N MET A 241 -9.66 -2.94 -15.64
CA MET A 241 -10.89 -3.29 -14.92
C MET A 241 -10.49 -3.98 -13.63
N THR A 242 -10.66 -3.32 -12.48
CA THR A 242 -10.30 -3.88 -11.17
C THR A 242 -11.53 -4.31 -10.39
N PRO A 243 -11.44 -5.36 -9.55
CA PRO A 243 -12.49 -5.66 -8.59
C PRO A 243 -12.83 -4.41 -7.76
N ASN A 244 -14.10 -4.03 -7.73
CA ASN A 244 -14.57 -2.89 -6.97
C ASN A 244 -15.41 -3.37 -5.79
N PHE A 245 -14.75 -3.60 -4.67
CA PHE A 245 -15.45 -3.85 -3.42
C PHE A 245 -15.89 -2.49 -2.86
N LYS A 246 -17.20 -2.20 -2.92
CA LYS A 246 -17.76 -1.07 -2.19
C LYS A 246 -17.40 -1.26 -0.72
N THR A 247 -16.50 -0.43 -0.18
CA THR A 247 -16.19 -0.44 1.23
C THR A 247 -17.44 -0.04 2.00
N LYS A 248 -18.15 -1.03 2.56
CA LYS A 248 -19.27 -0.77 3.44
C LYS A 248 -18.73 0.06 4.61
N PRO A 249 -19.40 1.16 5.01
CA PRO A 249 -18.98 1.91 6.17
C PRO A 249 -18.90 0.97 7.38
N LYS A 250 -17.80 1.05 8.13
CA LYS A 250 -17.63 0.23 9.33
C LYS A 250 -18.60 0.73 10.39
N LEU A 251 -19.61 -0.07 10.72
CA LEU A 251 -20.45 0.20 11.86
C LEU A 251 -19.69 -0.16 13.14
N VAL A 252 -19.73 0.71 14.13
CA VAL A 252 -19.15 0.46 15.45
C VAL A 252 -20.18 0.81 16.51
N TRP A 253 -20.32 -0.08 17.49
CA TRP A 253 -21.16 0.14 18.65
C TRP A 253 -20.64 1.32 19.48
N LYS A 254 -21.51 2.28 19.77
CA LYS A 254 -21.23 3.33 20.75
C LYS A 254 -21.54 2.76 22.14
N ILE A 255 -20.51 2.30 22.83
CA ILE A 255 -20.61 1.81 24.20
C ILE A 255 -20.44 3.02 25.13
N ASP A 256 -21.45 3.28 25.96
CA ASP A 256 -21.38 4.20 27.09
C ASP A 256 -21.68 3.45 28.41
N GLY A 257 -21.36 4.11 29.53
CA GLY A 257 -21.33 3.46 30.84
C GLY A 257 -22.70 3.07 31.38
N GLU A 258 -23.79 3.68 30.91
CA GLU A 258 -25.15 3.35 31.34
C GLU A 258 -25.72 2.20 30.51
N ASN A 259 -25.56 2.22 29.19
CA ASN A 259 -26.12 1.20 28.30
C ASN A 259 -25.42 -0.16 28.43
N ILE A 260 -24.20 -0.21 28.97
CA ILE A 260 -23.53 -1.50 29.22
C ILE A 260 -24.26 -2.35 30.26
N ASN A 261 -24.97 -1.72 31.21
CA ASN A 261 -25.77 -2.45 32.19
C ASN A 261 -27.01 -3.04 31.55
N VAL A 262 -27.68 -2.29 30.65
CA VAL A 262 -28.80 -2.80 29.84
C VAL A 262 -28.37 -4.02 29.02
N PHE A 263 -27.19 -3.96 28.40
CA PHE A 263 -26.63 -5.08 27.66
C PHE A 263 -26.39 -6.32 28.54
N LYS A 264 -25.79 -6.13 29.71
CA LYS A 264 -25.55 -7.22 30.68
C LYS A 264 -26.86 -7.85 31.13
N THR A 265 -27.84 -7.04 31.52
CA THR A 265 -29.17 -7.53 31.94
C THR A 265 -29.86 -8.31 30.83
N ALA A 266 -29.81 -7.81 29.58
CA ALA A 266 -30.38 -8.52 28.44
C ALA A 266 -29.73 -9.90 28.24
N LEU A 267 -28.39 -9.99 28.28
CA LEU A 267 -27.69 -11.27 28.17
C LEU A 267 -27.96 -12.22 29.34
N SER A 268 -28.07 -11.71 30.57
CA SER A 268 -28.38 -12.52 31.76
C SER A 268 -29.81 -13.06 31.74
N SER A 269 -30.72 -12.41 31.04
CA SER A 269 -32.12 -12.87 30.90
C SER A 269 -32.30 -14.03 29.90
N VAL A 270 -31.29 -14.32 29.08
CA VAL A 270 -31.32 -15.45 28.14
C VAL A 270 -31.03 -16.75 28.89
N ASN A 271 -31.94 -17.72 28.78
CA ASN A 271 -31.71 -19.08 29.29
C ASN A 271 -30.74 -19.84 28.36
N TRP A 272 -29.45 -19.61 28.53
CA TRP A 272 -28.40 -20.22 27.71
C TRP A 272 -28.37 -21.74 27.78
N GLY A 273 -28.73 -22.34 28.93
CA GLY A 273 -28.82 -23.79 29.08
C GLY A 273 -29.80 -24.38 28.08
N GLN A 274 -31.06 -23.93 28.13
CA GLN A 274 -32.08 -24.37 27.18
C GLN A 274 -31.71 -24.07 25.72
N VAL A 275 -31.07 -22.93 25.45
CA VAL A 275 -30.62 -22.58 24.10
C VAL A 275 -29.60 -23.57 23.56
N PHE A 276 -28.67 -24.06 24.38
CA PHE A 276 -27.64 -25.00 23.93
C PHE A 276 -28.08 -26.47 24.01
N ASP A 277 -28.88 -26.83 25.01
CA ASP A 277 -29.40 -28.19 25.22
C ASP A 277 -30.33 -28.65 24.07
N LEU A 278 -30.96 -27.70 23.38
CA LEU A 278 -31.84 -27.97 22.23
C LEU A 278 -31.10 -28.05 20.87
N MET A 279 -29.79 -27.77 20.83
CA MET A 279 -29.04 -27.66 19.57
C MET A 279 -28.18 -28.90 19.36
N CYS A 280 -28.50 -29.68 18.32
CA CYS A 280 -27.77 -30.89 17.96
C CYS A 280 -26.49 -30.62 17.14
N ASN A 281 -26.25 -29.37 16.71
CA ASN A 281 -25.12 -28.98 15.88
C ASN A 281 -24.47 -27.70 16.44
N VAL A 282 -23.15 -27.72 16.58
CA VAL A 282 -22.33 -26.57 17.00
C VAL A 282 -22.52 -25.35 16.10
N ASP A 283 -22.69 -25.52 14.79
CA ASP A 283 -22.91 -24.40 13.87
C ASP A 283 -24.24 -23.70 14.15
N VAL A 284 -25.28 -24.48 14.45
CA VAL A 284 -26.60 -23.95 14.82
C VAL A 284 -26.52 -23.27 16.19
N ALA A 285 -25.82 -23.88 17.16
CA ALA A 285 -25.60 -23.29 18.48
C ALA A 285 -24.88 -21.93 18.39
N VAL A 286 -23.82 -21.84 17.58
CA VAL A 286 -23.07 -20.59 17.36
C VAL A 286 -23.95 -19.54 16.68
N THR A 287 -24.74 -19.93 15.69
CA THR A 287 -25.66 -19.03 14.99
C THR A 287 -26.69 -18.44 15.97
N VAL A 288 -27.33 -19.28 16.78
CA VAL A 288 -28.33 -18.84 17.77
C VAL A 288 -27.68 -17.97 18.85
N PHE A 289 -26.49 -18.32 19.31
CA PHE A 289 -25.72 -17.48 20.23
C PHE A 289 -25.45 -16.10 19.65
N GLN A 290 -24.94 -16.04 18.41
CA GLN A 290 -24.65 -14.78 17.71
C GLN A 290 -25.92 -13.93 17.58
N ASP A 291 -27.05 -14.52 17.21
CA ASP A 291 -28.32 -13.82 17.07
C ASP A 291 -28.79 -13.20 18.40
N LYS A 292 -28.77 -13.98 19.50
CA LYS A 292 -29.15 -13.49 20.83
C LYS A 292 -28.19 -12.40 21.32
N PHE A 293 -26.89 -12.60 21.14
CA PHE A 293 -25.87 -11.63 21.54
C PHE A 293 -25.98 -10.32 20.76
N ILE A 294 -26.15 -10.40 19.43
CA ILE A 294 -26.33 -9.24 18.57
C ILE A 294 -27.66 -8.54 18.87
N ALA A 295 -28.73 -9.28 19.17
CA ALA A 295 -30.01 -8.70 19.58
C ALA A 295 -29.89 -7.90 20.87
N ALA A 296 -29.21 -8.45 21.90
CA ALA A 296 -28.91 -7.74 23.12
C ALA A 296 -28.05 -6.48 22.86
N ALA A 297 -27.08 -6.58 21.96
CA ALA A 297 -26.25 -5.42 21.59
C ALA A 297 -27.07 -4.34 20.86
N LYS A 298 -27.98 -4.73 19.96
CA LYS A 298 -28.89 -3.82 19.24
C LYS A 298 -29.88 -3.12 20.17
N SER A 299 -30.34 -3.78 21.23
CA SER A 299 -31.27 -3.17 22.19
C SER A 299 -30.56 -2.19 23.13
N ALA A 300 -29.30 -2.45 23.46
CA ALA A 300 -28.52 -1.63 24.38
C ALA A 300 -27.77 -0.48 23.70
N PHE A 301 -27.20 -0.70 22.51
CA PHE A 301 -26.24 0.23 21.91
C PHE A 301 -26.73 0.79 20.57
N GLN A 302 -26.31 2.01 20.26
CA GLN A 302 -26.49 2.59 18.93
C GLN A 302 -25.32 2.22 18.01
N LEU A 303 -25.63 1.78 16.79
CA LEU A 303 -24.65 1.61 15.72
C LEU A 303 -24.28 2.99 15.16
N LYS A 304 -23.00 3.35 15.27
CA LYS A 304 -22.46 4.52 14.59
C LYS A 304 -21.75 4.10 13.33
N SER A 305 -22.19 4.66 12.20
CA SER A 305 -21.43 4.58 10.96
C SER A 305 -20.14 5.37 11.08
N ILE A 306 -19.01 4.66 11.09
CA ILE A 306 -17.71 5.26 10.86
C ILE A 306 -17.48 5.14 9.36
N GLY A 307 -17.92 6.16 8.62
CA GLY A 307 -17.55 6.30 7.21
C GLY A 307 -16.03 6.28 7.06
N ALA A 308 -15.54 5.82 5.90
CA ALA A 308 -14.19 6.14 5.48
C ALA A 308 -14.05 7.65 5.66
N LYS A 309 -13.23 8.09 6.62
CA LYS A 309 -13.02 9.52 6.82
C LYS A 309 -12.60 10.05 5.48
N ARG A 310 -13.41 10.93 4.87
CA ARG A 310 -12.98 11.66 3.68
C ARG A 310 -11.59 12.20 3.99
N LEU A 311 -10.73 12.28 2.97
CA LEU A 311 -9.51 13.08 2.95
C LEU A 311 -9.73 14.58 3.31
N HIS A 312 -10.88 14.95 3.88
CA HIS A 312 -11.16 16.24 4.45
C HIS A 312 -10.56 16.36 5.84
N ARG A 313 -9.24 16.52 5.84
CA ARG A 313 -8.53 17.66 6.41
C ARG A 313 -7.10 17.19 6.61
N PRO A 314 -6.11 17.98 6.17
CA PRO A 314 -4.74 17.58 6.36
C PRO A 314 -4.46 17.50 7.86
N SER A 315 -3.42 16.76 8.22
CA SER A 315 -2.67 16.94 9.47
C SER A 315 -2.22 18.39 9.73
N LEU A 316 -2.47 19.28 8.77
CA LEU A 316 -2.05 20.65 8.67
C LEU A 316 -3.22 21.61 8.90
N SER A 317 -2.93 22.71 9.56
CA SER A 317 -3.75 23.90 9.73
C SER A 317 -4.00 24.62 8.40
N GLU A 318 -5.04 25.47 8.36
CA GLU A 318 -5.32 26.35 7.20
C GLU A 318 -4.12 27.21 6.84
N ARG A 319 -3.39 27.73 7.83
CA ARG A 319 -2.16 28.50 7.62
C ARG A 319 -1.10 27.69 6.86
N ALA A 320 -0.92 26.42 7.21
CA ALA A 320 0.02 25.55 6.52
C ALA A 320 -0.46 25.23 5.09
N ILE A 321 -1.76 24.99 4.90
CA ILE A 321 -2.38 24.82 3.57
C ILE A 321 -2.15 26.05 2.68
N ASP A 322 -2.39 27.25 3.21
CA ASP A 322 -2.19 28.50 2.48
C ASP A 322 -0.72 28.69 2.08
N SER A 323 0.21 28.45 3.02
CA SER A 323 1.65 28.53 2.75
C SER A 323 2.09 27.59 1.63
N LEU A 324 1.53 26.38 1.55
CA LEU A 324 1.76 25.43 0.47
C LEU A 324 1.26 25.95 -0.88
N ARG A 325 0.03 26.50 -0.91
CA ARG A 325 -0.55 27.07 -2.12
C ARG A 325 0.27 28.25 -2.64
N ARG A 326 0.62 29.20 -1.76
CA ARG A 326 1.45 30.37 -2.10
C ARG A 326 2.82 29.96 -2.63
N CYS A 327 3.50 29.04 -1.94
CA CYS A 327 4.79 28.52 -2.40
C CYS A 327 4.67 27.81 -3.77
N GLY A 328 3.61 27.04 -4.00
CA GLY A 328 3.35 26.38 -5.27
C GLY A 328 3.05 27.37 -6.42
N SER A 329 2.30 28.43 -6.15
CA SER A 329 2.04 29.50 -7.12
C SER A 329 3.31 30.28 -7.47
N ALA A 330 4.13 30.64 -6.47
CA ALA A 330 5.41 31.30 -6.70
C ALA A 330 6.37 30.42 -7.51
N PHE A 331 6.41 29.11 -7.25
CA PHE A 331 7.18 28.16 -8.04
C PHE A 331 6.75 28.15 -9.51
N LYS A 332 5.44 28.11 -9.78
CA LYS A 332 4.90 28.19 -11.15
C LYS A 332 5.26 29.51 -11.82
N LYS A 333 5.19 30.64 -11.10
CA LYS A 333 5.56 31.97 -11.60
C LYS A 333 7.03 32.00 -12.01
N ARG A 334 7.93 31.64 -11.10
CA ARG A 334 9.38 31.53 -11.34
C ARG A 334 9.70 30.69 -12.58
N ARG A 335 9.02 29.55 -12.77
CA ARG A 335 9.23 28.68 -13.94
C ARG A 335 8.88 29.35 -15.26
N ARG A 336 7.90 30.26 -15.26
CA ARG A 336 7.47 31.00 -16.45
C ARG A 336 8.39 32.17 -16.74
N THR A 337 8.73 32.96 -15.73
CA THR A 337 9.49 34.21 -15.89
C THR A 337 10.99 33.98 -15.97
N ARG A 338 11.52 32.96 -15.29
CA ARG A 338 12.96 32.68 -15.13
C ARG A 338 13.76 33.86 -14.56
N ASP A 339 13.08 34.78 -13.87
CA ASP A 339 13.69 35.97 -13.27
C ASP A 339 14.27 35.70 -11.86
N GLN A 340 15.30 36.47 -11.50
CA GLN A 340 16.01 36.33 -10.23
C GLN A 340 15.16 36.82 -9.04
N ALA A 341 14.32 37.84 -9.19
CA ALA A 341 13.45 38.30 -8.10
C ALA A 341 12.36 37.26 -7.79
N ASP A 342 11.78 36.64 -8.81
CA ASP A 342 10.84 35.54 -8.64
C ASP A 342 11.50 34.29 -8.02
N TYR A 343 12.78 34.04 -8.30
CA TYR A 343 13.54 33.00 -7.63
C TYR A 343 13.71 33.27 -6.13
N SER A 344 14.13 34.48 -5.77
CA SER A 344 14.30 34.89 -4.36
C SER A 344 12.98 34.85 -3.60
N SER A 345 11.89 35.38 -4.19
CA SER A 345 10.56 35.34 -3.59
C SER A 345 10.06 33.91 -3.35
N TRP A 346 10.25 33.01 -4.32
CA TRP A 346 9.92 31.60 -4.13
C TRP A 346 10.77 30.96 -3.01
N LYS A 347 12.06 31.27 -2.92
CA LYS A 347 12.96 30.76 -1.89
C LYS A 347 12.55 31.19 -0.48
N GLU A 348 12.15 32.44 -0.29
CA GLU A 348 11.62 32.92 0.98
C GLU A 348 10.33 32.20 1.39
N LEU A 349 9.41 32.04 0.44
CA LEU A 349 8.17 31.29 0.65
C LEU A 349 8.44 29.81 0.97
N GLU A 350 9.48 29.21 0.38
CA GLU A 350 9.91 27.84 0.64
C GLU A 350 10.36 27.66 2.10
N VAL A 351 11.19 28.58 2.60
CA VAL A 351 11.68 28.60 3.99
C VAL A 351 10.53 28.83 4.96
N SER A 352 9.69 29.83 4.69
CA SER A 352 8.52 30.17 5.50
C SER A 352 7.54 28.99 5.60
N LYS A 353 7.19 28.38 4.46
CA LYS A 353 6.38 27.15 4.38
C LYS A 353 6.95 26.04 5.26
N ARG A 354 8.26 25.76 5.16
CA ARG A 354 8.91 24.70 5.95
C ARG A 354 8.77 24.94 7.45
N ARG A 355 9.01 26.18 7.91
CA ARG A 355 8.85 26.58 9.31
C ARG A 355 7.40 26.40 9.79
N ILE A 356 6.43 26.81 8.98
CA ILE A 356 5.00 26.68 9.31
C ILE A 356 4.60 25.21 9.47
N ILE A 357 4.97 24.35 8.52
CA ILE A 357 4.65 22.91 8.57
C ILE A 357 5.29 22.26 9.80
N GLN A 358 6.56 22.58 10.10
CA GLN A 358 7.25 22.02 11.25
C GLN A 358 6.64 22.48 12.58
N SER A 359 6.31 23.77 12.70
CA SER A 359 5.62 24.34 13.87
C SER A 359 4.26 23.68 14.09
N ASP A 360 3.51 23.45 13.02
CA ASP A 360 2.19 22.83 13.08
C ASP A 360 2.26 21.36 13.50
N LYS A 361 3.22 20.61 12.95
CA LYS A 361 3.52 19.24 13.37
C LYS A 361 3.89 19.18 14.85
N HIS A 362 4.77 20.07 15.30
CA HIS A 362 5.19 20.14 16.71
C HIS A 362 3.99 20.45 17.62
N ARG A 363 3.21 21.48 17.30
CA ARG A 363 2.02 21.86 18.06
C ARG A 363 1.01 20.71 18.18
N ARG A 364 0.79 19.97 17.10
CA ARG A 364 -0.11 18.81 17.09
C ARG A 364 0.40 17.69 18.00
N LEU A 365 1.68 17.32 17.88
CA LEU A 365 2.29 16.27 18.71
C LEU A 365 2.32 16.66 20.19
N TYR A 366 2.67 17.92 20.48
CA TYR A 366 2.64 18.48 21.82
C TYR A 366 1.22 18.44 22.41
N GLY A 367 0.20 18.77 21.62
CA GLY A 367 -1.21 18.66 22.03
C GLY A 367 -1.61 17.22 22.40
N ILE A 368 -1.14 16.22 21.64
CA ILE A 368 -1.37 14.80 21.95
C ILE A 368 -0.66 14.40 23.25
N ALA A 369 0.60 14.79 23.42
CA ALA A 369 1.36 14.52 24.64
C ALA A 369 0.75 15.20 25.89
N LYS A 370 0.25 16.44 25.75
CA LYS A 370 -0.44 17.11 26.84
C LYS A 370 -1.76 16.41 27.19
N ALA A 371 -2.52 15.98 26.18
CA ALA A 371 -3.76 15.24 26.37
C ALA A 371 -3.53 13.85 26.98
N SER A 372 -2.39 13.21 26.71
CA SER A 372 -2.08 11.87 27.23
C SER A 372 -1.94 11.82 28.74
N ARG A 373 -1.55 12.94 29.38
CA ARG A 373 -1.50 13.07 30.84
C ARG A 373 -2.85 12.85 31.52
N ARG A 374 -3.96 13.13 30.82
CA ARG A 374 -5.34 12.98 31.32
C ARG A 374 -6.12 11.86 30.61
N ASN A 375 -5.64 11.41 29.46
CA ASN A 375 -6.27 10.36 28.66
C ASN A 375 -5.19 9.44 28.07
N PRO A 376 -4.86 8.32 28.74
CA PRO A 376 -3.87 7.36 28.25
C PRO A 376 -4.15 6.84 26.83
N ARG A 377 -5.42 6.85 26.39
CA ARG A 377 -5.82 6.43 25.03
C ARG A 377 -5.41 7.41 23.94
N ALA A 378 -5.02 8.65 24.26
CA ALA A 378 -4.67 9.67 23.26
C ALA A 378 -3.45 9.26 22.41
N VAL A 379 -2.39 8.75 23.06
CA VAL A 379 -1.20 8.24 22.37
C VAL A 379 -1.51 6.95 21.64
N SER A 380 -2.16 5.99 22.30
CA SER A 380 -2.53 4.71 21.66
C SER A 380 -3.39 4.91 20.41
N LYS A 381 -4.34 5.84 20.43
CA LYS A 381 -5.15 6.21 19.26
C LYS A 381 -4.32 6.85 18.15
N HIS A 382 -3.35 7.69 18.49
CA HIS A 382 -2.43 8.26 17.51
C HIS A 382 -1.54 7.18 16.89
N VAL A 383 -0.95 6.29 17.69
CA VAL A 383 -0.11 5.19 17.21
C VAL A 383 -0.94 4.28 16.31
N LYS A 384 -2.05 3.71 16.80
CA LYS A 384 -2.94 2.82 16.02
C LYS A 384 -3.42 3.44 14.70
N LYS A 385 -3.59 4.77 14.64
CA LYS A 385 -3.94 5.45 13.40
C LYS A 385 -2.79 5.45 12.39
N ASN A 386 -1.56 5.63 12.86
CA ASN A 386 -0.37 5.81 12.03
C ASN A 386 0.43 4.50 11.84
N THR A 387 0.06 3.42 12.52
CA THR A 387 0.57 2.06 12.35
C THR A 387 -0.56 1.19 11.79
N SER A 388 -0.47 0.75 10.53
CA SER A 388 -1.48 -0.14 9.94
C SER A 388 -1.26 -1.60 10.34
N ALA A 389 -2.36 -2.32 10.59
CA ALA A 389 -2.41 -3.75 10.31
C ALA A 389 -2.56 -3.93 8.80
N ALA A 390 -1.70 -4.75 8.18
CA ALA A 390 -1.80 -5.06 6.76
C ALA A 390 -3.13 -5.77 6.48
N SER A 391 -3.79 -5.43 5.36
CA SER A 391 -4.88 -6.25 4.85
C SER A 391 -4.32 -7.60 4.43
N ILE A 392 -5.07 -8.68 4.64
CA ILE A 392 -4.72 -9.99 4.09
C ILE A 392 -4.60 -9.83 2.56
N PRO A 393 -3.44 -10.18 1.96
CA PRO A 393 -3.24 -10.05 0.52
C PRO A 393 -4.21 -10.95 -0.27
N PRO A 394 -4.38 -10.74 -1.58
CA PRO A 394 -5.06 -11.70 -2.44
C PRO A 394 -4.45 -13.10 -2.28
N ILE A 395 -5.29 -14.12 -2.11
CA ILE A 395 -4.84 -15.51 -1.92
C ILE A 395 -4.84 -16.20 -3.29
N PRO A 396 -3.73 -16.78 -3.77
CA PRO A 396 -3.71 -17.52 -5.03
C PRO A 396 -4.60 -18.76 -4.94
N ILE A 397 -5.37 -19.04 -6.00
CA ILE A 397 -6.17 -20.26 -6.06
C ILE A 397 -5.25 -21.41 -6.51
N PRO A 398 -5.17 -22.52 -5.74
CA PRO A 398 -4.36 -23.67 -6.14
C PRO A 398 -4.68 -24.15 -7.57
N GLY A 399 -3.65 -24.39 -8.37
CA GLY A 399 -3.80 -24.82 -9.78
C GLY A 399 -4.16 -23.70 -10.77
N HIS A 400 -4.21 -22.43 -10.34
CA HIS A 400 -4.45 -21.29 -11.22
C HIS A 400 -3.43 -20.16 -11.02
N ASP A 401 -2.66 -19.84 -12.05
CA ASP A 401 -1.62 -18.79 -11.97
C ASP A 401 -2.17 -17.36 -11.90
N GLU A 402 -3.35 -17.15 -12.49
CA GLU A 402 -3.95 -15.82 -12.69
C GLU A 402 -5.14 -15.51 -11.78
N LYS A 403 -5.65 -16.50 -11.05
CA LYS A 403 -6.87 -16.34 -10.25
C LYS A 403 -6.56 -16.22 -8.76
N TYR A 404 -7.25 -15.29 -8.11
CA TYR A 404 -7.03 -14.95 -6.71
C TYR A 404 -8.36 -14.76 -5.99
N ILE A 405 -8.40 -15.22 -4.74
CA ILE A 405 -9.46 -14.89 -3.80
C ILE A 405 -9.17 -13.48 -3.26
N VAL A 406 -10.11 -12.58 -3.53
CA VAL A 406 -9.97 -11.14 -3.26
C VAL A 406 -11.03 -10.60 -2.32
N ASP A 407 -12.22 -11.22 -2.28
CA ASP A 407 -13.27 -10.87 -1.33
C ASP A 407 -12.90 -11.28 0.09
N ALA A 408 -13.35 -10.50 1.09
CA ALA A 408 -12.97 -10.75 2.48
C ALA A 408 -13.67 -11.98 3.08
N GLN A 409 -14.91 -12.27 2.67
CA GLN A 409 -15.66 -13.43 3.13
C GLN A 409 -15.05 -14.70 2.55
N ASP A 410 -14.84 -14.74 1.23
CA ASP A 410 -14.23 -15.88 0.55
C ASP A 410 -12.82 -16.19 1.11
N LYS A 411 -12.04 -15.16 1.45
CA LYS A 411 -10.73 -15.33 2.11
C LYS A 411 -10.88 -16.00 3.49
N ALA A 412 -11.83 -15.54 4.29
CA ALA A 412 -12.07 -16.10 5.63
C ALA A 412 -12.51 -17.56 5.54
N GLU A 413 -13.42 -17.88 4.62
CA GLU A 413 -13.89 -19.24 4.36
C GLU A 413 -12.75 -20.13 3.87
N PHE A 414 -11.97 -19.66 2.89
CA PHE A 414 -10.82 -20.41 2.37
C PHE A 414 -9.79 -20.70 3.47
N ILE A 415 -9.39 -19.68 4.25
CA ILE A 415 -8.44 -19.87 5.36
C ILE A 415 -9.00 -20.85 6.38
N SER A 416 -10.29 -20.77 6.71
CA SER A 416 -10.94 -21.71 7.63
C SER A 416 -10.89 -23.13 7.10
N GLN A 417 -11.20 -23.34 5.81
CA GLN A 417 -11.17 -24.66 5.17
C GLN A 417 -9.76 -25.24 5.14
N GLU A 418 -8.75 -24.45 4.76
CA GLU A 418 -7.35 -24.89 4.76
C GLU A 418 -6.88 -25.24 6.18
N PHE A 419 -7.26 -24.43 7.18
CA PHE A 419 -6.96 -24.73 8.57
C PHE A 419 -7.60 -26.04 9.04
N SER A 420 -8.87 -26.29 8.69
CA SER A 420 -9.57 -27.53 9.02
C SER A 420 -8.90 -28.78 8.41
N LYS A 421 -8.27 -28.67 7.23
CA LYS A 421 -7.56 -29.79 6.60
C LYS A 421 -6.28 -30.19 7.33
N VAL A 422 -5.56 -29.21 7.87
CA VAL A 422 -4.29 -29.45 8.59
C VAL A 422 -4.49 -29.63 10.10
N TYR A 423 -5.66 -29.25 10.61
CA TYR A 423 -5.99 -29.41 12.02
C TYR A 423 -6.13 -30.89 12.38
N SER A 424 -5.15 -31.39 13.11
CA SER A 424 -5.20 -32.72 13.71
C SER A 424 -5.74 -32.60 15.13
N ALA A 425 -6.87 -33.24 15.43
CA ALA A 425 -7.41 -33.27 16.78
C ALA A 425 -6.38 -33.93 17.72
N CYS A 426 -6.06 -33.27 18.83
CA CYS A 426 -5.15 -33.83 19.83
C CYS A 426 -5.86 -34.99 20.56
N PRO A 427 -5.37 -36.24 20.47
CA PRO A 427 -6.04 -37.39 21.10
C PRO A 427 -6.12 -37.29 22.63
N ARG A 428 -5.31 -36.43 23.26
CA ARG A 428 -5.27 -36.23 24.70
C ARG A 428 -6.24 -35.15 25.22
N HIS A 429 -6.59 -34.16 24.41
CA HIS A 429 -7.32 -32.96 24.87
C HIS A 429 -8.64 -32.71 24.12
N CYS A 430 -8.85 -33.36 22.97
CA CYS A 430 -10.06 -33.21 22.15
C CYS A 430 -11.00 -34.42 22.27
N LEU A 431 -10.93 -35.18 23.37
CA LEU A 431 -11.90 -36.25 23.64
C LEU A 431 -13.31 -35.65 23.84
N PRO A 432 -14.38 -36.33 23.39
CA PRO A 432 -15.73 -35.92 23.71
C PRO A 432 -15.88 -35.84 25.23
N SER A 433 -16.34 -34.69 25.74
CA SER A 433 -16.53 -34.51 27.17
C SER A 433 -17.59 -35.51 27.66
N THR A 434 -17.22 -36.40 28.57
CA THR A 434 -18.14 -37.34 29.24
C THR A 434 -18.93 -36.70 30.37
N VAL A 435 -18.92 -35.36 30.48
CA VAL A 435 -19.52 -34.64 31.60
C VAL A 435 -21.03 -34.54 31.37
N SER A 436 -21.79 -35.21 32.24
CA SER A 436 -23.25 -35.09 32.32
C SER A 436 -23.65 -33.63 32.56
N HIS A 437 -24.46 -33.08 31.66
CA HIS A 437 -25.03 -31.74 31.77
C HIS A 437 -25.90 -31.62 33.02
N GLY A 438 -25.47 -30.81 33.99
CA GLY A 438 -26.20 -30.56 35.23
C GLY A 438 -25.74 -29.34 36.03
N GLU A 439 -24.49 -28.90 35.87
CA GLU A 439 -24.00 -27.67 36.50
C GLU A 439 -23.63 -26.58 35.49
N PRO A 440 -23.89 -25.30 35.82
CA PRO A 440 -23.52 -24.17 34.97
C PRO A 440 -21.99 -24.10 34.81
N ILE A 441 -21.53 -24.04 33.55
CA ILE A 441 -20.12 -23.90 33.20
C ILE A 441 -19.58 -22.61 33.85
N ARG A 442 -18.79 -22.76 34.92
CA ARG A 442 -17.94 -21.68 35.43
C ARG A 442 -16.74 -21.57 34.49
N VAL A 443 -16.65 -20.45 33.78
CA VAL A 443 -15.44 -20.11 33.01
C VAL A 443 -14.40 -19.60 33.99
N GLU A 444 -13.59 -20.51 34.53
CA GLU A 444 -12.32 -20.12 35.17
C GLU A 444 -11.28 -19.82 34.08
N PRO A 445 -10.37 -18.85 34.28
CA PRO A 445 -9.28 -18.62 33.35
C PRO A 445 -8.49 -19.92 33.17
N PRO A 446 -8.05 -20.27 31.96
CA PRO A 446 -7.24 -21.46 31.78
C PRO A 446 -5.93 -21.31 32.55
N GLU A 447 -5.81 -22.04 33.65
CA GLU A 447 -4.54 -22.38 34.28
C GLU A 447 -3.83 -23.33 33.32
N THR A 448 -3.09 -22.79 32.35
CA THR A 448 -2.53 -23.52 31.21
C THR A 448 -1.76 -24.79 31.61
N PRO A 449 -1.77 -25.82 30.75
CA PRO A 449 -0.76 -25.85 29.69
C PRO A 449 -1.37 -25.83 28.29
N HIS A 450 -0.80 -24.97 27.44
CA HIS A 450 -1.03 -24.93 26.01
C HIS A 450 -0.80 -26.32 25.36
N CYS A 451 -1.59 -26.66 24.34
CA CYS A 451 -1.17 -27.67 23.36
C CYS A 451 0.23 -27.29 22.83
N PRO A 452 1.14 -28.26 22.60
CA PRO A 452 2.41 -27.96 21.96
C PRO A 452 2.16 -27.30 20.59
N PRO A 453 3.09 -26.45 20.12
CA PRO A 453 2.98 -25.83 18.80
C PRO A 453 2.73 -26.90 17.72
N LEU A 454 1.84 -26.58 16.77
CA LEU A 454 1.59 -27.43 15.59
C LEU A 454 2.93 -27.77 14.92
N HIS A 455 3.33 -29.04 14.97
CA HIS A 455 4.41 -29.56 14.15
C HIS A 455 3.90 -29.62 12.71
N TYR A 456 4.40 -28.71 11.87
CA TYR A 456 4.21 -28.78 10.42
C TYR A 456 4.87 -30.06 9.91
N LEU A 457 4.07 -31.07 9.58
CA LEU A 457 4.49 -32.17 8.71
C LEU A 457 4.33 -31.70 7.27
N GLY A 458 5.29 -30.89 6.82
CA GLY A 458 5.49 -30.59 5.41
C GLY A 458 6.90 -30.97 5.05
N ASP A 459 7.07 -31.79 4.01
CA ASP A 459 8.36 -32.19 3.47
C ASP A 459 9.17 -30.95 3.08
N LEU A 460 10.03 -30.52 3.99
CA LEU A 460 11.16 -29.64 3.74
C LEU A 460 12.40 -30.52 3.80
N GLU A 461 12.74 -31.15 2.68
CA GLU A 461 14.14 -31.47 2.40
C GLU A 461 14.90 -30.15 2.25
N ALA A 462 15.32 -29.60 3.39
CA ALA A 462 16.32 -28.55 3.46
C ALA A 462 17.56 -29.16 4.11
N ASN A 463 18.54 -29.52 3.28
CA ASN A 463 19.90 -29.84 3.71
C ASN A 463 20.42 -28.75 4.66
N PRO A 464 20.78 -29.08 5.92
CA PRO A 464 21.47 -28.14 6.79
C PRO A 464 22.96 -28.16 6.45
N THR A 465 23.46 -27.06 5.88
CA THR A 465 24.90 -26.74 5.99
C THR A 465 25.10 -25.85 7.23
N PRO A 466 25.99 -26.21 8.16
CA PRO A 466 26.27 -25.39 9.33
C PRO A 466 27.23 -24.25 8.96
N ARG A 467 26.88 -23.00 9.28
CA ARG A 467 27.86 -21.92 9.41
C ARG A 467 28.19 -21.73 10.89
N LEU A 468 29.43 -22.07 11.23
CA LEU A 468 30.13 -21.58 12.41
C LEU A 468 30.93 -20.32 12.02
N CYS A 469 30.89 -19.34 12.92
CA CYS A 469 31.62 -18.06 12.99
C CYS A 469 31.24 -16.96 11.97
#